data_AF-A0A7J9ZJ19-F1
#
_entry.id   AF-A0A7J9ZJ19-F1
#
_cell.length_a   1.000
_cell.length_b   1.000
_cell.length_c   1.000
_cell.angle_alpha   90.00
_cell.angle_beta   90.00
_cell.angle_gamma   90.00
#
_symmetry.space_group_name_H-M   'P 1'
#
loop_
_entity.id
_entity.type
_entity.pdbx_description
1 polymer ?
#
loop_
_entity_poly.entity_id
_entity_poly.type
_entity_poly.pdbx_seq_one_letter_code
_entity_poly.pdbx_strand_id
1 'polypeptide(L)'
;MTAVSLVIAAALVAGLPYLVGIGWQEIFAELAAVRPAMLVLIIPLWLLTLLAYAYVLKSSLPGLTLPQGLTLNAAGSAVSNMLPFGGAAGVALTFAMARSWGHRTSPIAASTLVTGVWNVFARLLLPAVGLAGLVLAGRLPGQRVTFAAVTGIVLIVAIVVLGVVALRWPPAGIWLGHGVDRLARLLPRRIRPPRDAAGRAFLRLHNAVADICERAWGRITAGMAAYIVLQYALFVACLYATGGVLPAVAVSLAAYALGRVLTSVMVTPGGFGISETGTVALLVQLGMPPGPATAGTLLFAVFTFVLEIPAGGAAWAAWSLNRRWRQPPPRAATVEHHPVRTAHEG
;
A
#
# COMPACT_ATOMS: atom_id res chain seq x y z
N MET A 1 -19.78 -8.65 5.55
CA MET A 1 -18.58 -9.19 6.23
C MET A 1 -18.82 -10.67 6.46
N THR A 2 -17.97 -11.58 6.00
CA THR A 2 -18.08 -12.97 6.44
C THR A 2 -17.19 -13.12 7.66
N ALA A 3 -17.78 -13.28 8.85
CA ALA A 3 -17.07 -13.62 10.09
C ALA A 3 -16.00 -14.71 9.87
N VAL A 4 -16.26 -15.59 8.90
CA VAL A 4 -15.35 -16.56 8.30
C VAL A 4 -13.94 -16.03 8.01
N SER A 5 -13.75 -14.85 7.39
CA SER A 5 -12.40 -14.36 7.04
C SER A 5 -11.59 -13.91 8.26
N LEU A 6 -12.27 -13.35 9.26
CA LEU A 6 -11.66 -12.99 10.55
C LEU A 6 -11.34 -14.25 11.36
N VAL A 7 -12.24 -15.23 11.36
CA VAL A 7 -12.03 -16.53 11.99
C VAL A 7 -10.87 -17.27 11.34
N ILE A 8 -10.74 -17.27 10.01
CA ILE A 8 -9.61 -17.90 9.31
C ILE A 8 -8.30 -17.20 9.64
N ALA A 9 -8.24 -15.86 9.61
CA ALA A 9 -7.04 -15.12 9.98
C ALA A 9 -6.64 -15.38 11.45
N ALA A 10 -7.62 -15.34 12.36
CA ALA A 10 -7.39 -15.65 13.77
C ALA A 10 -6.96 -17.11 13.98
N ALA A 11 -7.55 -18.06 13.25
CA ALA A 11 -7.19 -19.48 13.32
C ALA A 11 -5.78 -19.75 12.77
N LEU A 12 -5.39 -19.10 11.67
CA LEU A 12 -4.03 -19.21 11.12
C LEU A 12 -2.98 -18.67 12.09
N VAL A 13 -3.26 -17.55 12.76
CA VAL A 13 -2.35 -17.00 13.78
C VAL A 13 -2.37 -17.85 15.05
N ALA A 14 -3.55 -18.29 15.50
CA ALA A 14 -3.70 -19.19 16.64
C ALA A 14 -2.95 -20.52 16.44
N GLY A 15 -2.93 -21.01 15.20
CA GLY A 15 -2.24 -22.24 14.79
C GLY A 15 -0.76 -22.06 14.41
N LEU A 16 -0.27 -20.83 14.31
CA LEU A 16 1.12 -20.54 13.93
C LEU A 16 2.16 -21.23 14.86
N PRO A 17 2.00 -21.26 16.19
CA PRO A 17 2.93 -21.97 17.07
C PRO A 17 2.93 -23.49 16.80
N TYR A 18 1.76 -24.07 16.49
CA TYR A 18 1.64 -25.48 16.14
C TYR A 18 2.36 -25.82 14.83
N LEU A 19 2.31 -24.93 13.83
CA LEU A 19 3.00 -25.11 12.55
C LEU A 19 4.52 -25.07 12.66
N VAL A 20 5.04 -24.35 13.65
CA VAL A 20 6.49 -24.15 13.86
C VAL A 20 7.01 -25.04 15.00
N GLY A 21 6.13 -25.76 15.69
CA GLY A 21 6.48 -26.69 16.77
C GLY A 21 6.83 -26.02 18.10
N ILE A 22 6.37 -24.79 18.34
CA ILE A 22 6.64 -24.01 19.56
C ILE A 22 5.36 -23.68 20.32
N GLY A 23 5.47 -23.43 21.62
CA GLY A 23 4.33 -23.03 22.47
C GLY A 23 4.08 -21.52 22.47
N TRP A 24 2.83 -21.10 22.72
CA TRP A 24 2.50 -19.68 22.96
C TRP A 24 3.31 -19.08 24.11
N GLN A 25 3.60 -19.87 25.15
CA GLN A 25 4.41 -19.44 26.29
C GLN A 25 5.83 -19.04 25.88
N GLU A 26 6.45 -19.76 24.96
CA GLU A 26 7.79 -19.44 24.45
C GLU A 26 7.76 -18.14 23.64
N ILE A 27 6.75 -17.95 22.77
CA ILE A 27 6.59 -16.71 22.00
C ILE A 27 6.40 -15.51 22.95
N PHE A 28 5.56 -15.64 23.98
CA PHE A 28 5.35 -14.57 24.95
C PHE A 28 6.59 -14.32 25.81
N ALA A 29 7.36 -15.35 26.15
CA ALA A 29 8.62 -15.19 26.86
C ALA A 29 9.64 -14.40 26.01
N GLU A 30 9.76 -14.71 24.73
CA GLU A 30 10.63 -13.97 23.79
C GLU A 30 10.17 -12.52 23.61
N LEU A 31 8.86 -12.28 23.52
CA LEU A 31 8.31 -10.92 23.46
C LEU A 31 8.51 -10.15 24.77
N ALA A 32 8.38 -10.81 25.93
CA ALA A 32 8.61 -10.20 27.23
C ALA A 32 10.10 -9.94 27.49
N ALA A 33 11.00 -10.71 26.87
CA ALA A 33 12.43 -10.51 26.92
C ALA A 33 12.92 -9.33 26.06
N VAL A 34 12.06 -8.79 25.18
CA VAL A 34 12.40 -7.61 24.38
C VAL A 34 12.75 -6.44 25.30
N ARG A 35 14.00 -5.97 25.18
CA ARG A 35 14.50 -4.86 25.98
C ARG A 35 13.67 -3.60 25.69
N PRO A 36 13.18 -2.88 26.71
CA PRO A 36 12.46 -1.61 26.51
C PRO A 36 13.26 -0.58 25.71
N ALA A 37 14.58 -0.61 25.80
CA ALA A 37 15.47 0.22 24.99
C ALA A 37 15.28 0.02 23.48
N MET A 38 14.92 -1.18 23.00
CA MET A 38 14.65 -1.39 21.57
C MET A 38 13.35 -0.77 21.11
N LEU A 39 12.40 -0.49 22.01
CA LEU A 39 11.22 0.29 21.64
C LEU A 39 11.60 1.72 21.23
N VAL A 40 12.67 2.28 21.81
CA VAL A 40 13.22 3.60 21.41
C VAL A 40 13.77 3.57 19.99
N LEU A 41 14.14 2.41 19.44
CA LEU A 41 14.54 2.26 18.04
C LEU A 41 13.35 1.95 17.12
N ILE A 42 12.49 1.02 17.53
CA ILE A 42 11.39 0.48 16.72
C ILE A 42 10.28 1.54 16.52
N ILE A 43 9.91 2.29 17.56
CA ILE A 43 8.84 3.30 17.47
C ILE A 43 9.20 4.42 16.49
N PRO A 44 10.39 5.06 16.56
CA PRO A 44 10.77 6.05 15.56
C PRO A 44 10.87 5.48 14.15
N LEU A 45 11.39 4.25 13.97
CA LEU A 45 11.40 3.60 12.66
C LEU A 45 9.98 3.46 12.10
N TRP A 46 9.04 2.98 12.92
CA TRP A 46 7.63 2.90 12.53
C TRP A 46 7.04 4.27 12.17
N LEU A 47 7.26 5.31 12.98
CA LEU A 47 6.82 6.68 12.65
C LEU A 47 7.44 7.20 11.36
N LEU A 48 8.71 6.90 11.10
CA LEU A 48 9.41 7.25 9.87
C LEU A 48 8.79 6.54 8.66
N THR A 49 8.31 5.30 8.79
CA THR A 49 7.59 4.63 7.70
C THR A 49 6.30 5.38 7.34
N LEU A 50 5.52 5.82 8.33
CA LEU A 50 4.30 6.61 8.12
C LEU A 50 4.63 7.97 7.46
N LEU A 51 5.69 8.63 7.92
CA LEU A 51 6.17 9.89 7.35
C LEU A 51 6.64 9.73 5.91
N ALA A 52 7.38 8.68 5.59
CA ALA A 52 7.85 8.39 4.24
C ALA A 52 6.66 8.20 3.28
N TYR A 53 5.63 7.45 3.71
CA TYR A 53 4.44 7.27 2.88
C TYR A 53 3.58 8.54 2.79
N ALA A 54 3.47 9.33 3.88
CA ALA A 54 2.83 10.63 3.84
C ALA A 54 3.52 11.59 2.86
N TYR A 55 4.85 11.52 2.74
CA TYR A 55 5.62 12.27 1.75
C TYR A 55 5.31 11.82 0.30
N VAL A 56 5.10 10.51 0.08
CA VAL A 56 4.63 9.99 -1.21
C VAL A 56 3.27 10.58 -1.58
N LEU A 57 2.30 10.54 -0.65
CA LEU A 57 0.95 11.12 -0.84
C LEU A 57 0.99 12.63 -1.10
N LYS A 58 1.83 13.37 -0.36
CA LYS A 58 2.05 14.80 -0.56
C LYS A 58 2.64 15.10 -1.94
N SER A 59 3.53 14.24 -2.43
CA SER A 59 4.19 14.43 -3.73
C SER A 59 3.26 14.06 -4.89
N SER A 60 2.32 13.13 -4.70
CA SER A 60 1.34 12.75 -5.72
C SER A 60 0.09 13.64 -5.76
N LEU A 61 -0.24 14.35 -4.66
CA LEU A 61 -1.37 15.27 -4.60
C LEU A 61 -0.90 16.69 -4.20
N PRO A 62 -0.59 17.56 -5.18
CA PRO A 62 -0.24 18.95 -4.90
C PRO A 62 -1.31 19.67 -4.07
N GLY A 63 -0.86 20.42 -3.05
CA GLY A 63 -1.74 21.10 -2.09
C GLY A 63 -2.02 20.29 -0.81
N LEU A 64 -1.67 19.01 -0.77
CA LEU A 64 -1.78 18.19 0.45
C LEU A 64 -0.65 18.55 1.43
N THR A 65 -1.01 18.87 2.67
CA THR A 65 -0.02 19.12 3.73
C THR A 65 0.50 17.81 4.33
N LEU A 66 1.67 17.82 4.97
CA LEU A 66 2.24 16.60 5.58
C LEU A 66 1.33 16.00 6.68
N PRO A 67 0.70 16.79 7.58
CA PRO A 67 -0.25 16.25 8.56
C PRO A 67 -1.51 15.64 7.92
N GLN A 68 -2.00 16.21 6.82
CA GLN A 68 -3.09 15.61 6.04
C GLN A 68 -2.66 14.30 5.38
N GLY A 69 -1.43 14.22 4.88
CA GLY A 69 -0.85 12.98 4.34
C GLY A 69 -0.73 11.88 5.39
N LEU A 70 -0.29 12.22 6.61
CA LEU A 70 -0.22 11.28 7.74
C LEU A 70 -1.60 10.78 8.16
N THR A 71 -2.58 11.68 8.32
CA THR A 71 -3.93 11.29 8.70
C THR A 71 -4.59 10.42 7.62
N LEU A 72 -4.39 10.75 6.35
CA LEU A 72 -4.89 9.97 5.23
C LEU A 72 -4.23 8.58 5.14
N ASN A 73 -2.92 8.49 5.36
CA ASN A 73 -2.20 7.21 5.37
C ASN A 73 -2.64 6.34 6.55
N ALA A 74 -2.66 6.87 7.78
CA ALA A 74 -3.02 6.10 8.97
C ALA A 74 -4.48 5.63 8.93
N ALA A 75 -5.42 6.53 8.60
CA ALA A 75 -6.83 6.17 8.54
C ALA A 75 -7.15 5.23 7.35
N GLY A 76 -6.51 5.47 6.19
CA GLY A 76 -6.65 4.60 5.02
C GLY A 76 -6.11 3.19 5.27
N SER A 77 -4.97 3.06 5.95
CA SER A 77 -4.36 1.76 6.27
C SER A 77 -5.17 1.02 7.32
N ALA A 78 -5.65 1.70 8.37
CA ALA A 78 -6.56 1.10 9.35
C ALA A 78 -7.83 0.52 8.71
N VAL A 79 -8.54 1.29 7.87
CA VAL A 79 -9.74 0.80 7.18
C VAL A 79 -9.41 -0.34 6.22
N SER A 80 -8.26 -0.27 5.53
CA SER A 80 -7.81 -1.31 4.62
C SER A 80 -7.48 -2.62 5.33
N ASN A 81 -6.92 -2.54 6.53
CA ASN A 81 -6.54 -3.70 7.34
C ASN A 81 -7.74 -4.33 8.07
N MET A 82 -8.75 -3.54 8.44
CA MET A 82 -9.93 -4.04 9.17
C MET A 82 -10.96 -4.76 8.29
N LEU A 83 -11.00 -4.50 6.98
CA LEU A 83 -12.02 -5.02 6.08
C LEU A 83 -11.44 -6.01 5.05
N PRO A 84 -12.06 -7.18 4.83
CA PRO A 84 -11.76 -7.97 3.64
C PRO A 84 -12.16 -7.15 2.39
N PHE A 85 -11.27 -7.06 1.40
CA PHE A 85 -11.35 -6.08 0.28
C PHE A 85 -11.30 -4.61 0.73
N GLY A 86 -10.70 -4.33 1.89
CA GLY A 86 -10.62 -3.00 2.51
C GLY A 86 -9.93 -1.95 1.65
N GLY A 87 -9.21 -2.33 0.59
CA GLY A 87 -8.66 -1.38 -0.38
C GLY A 87 -9.73 -0.45 -1.00
N ALA A 88 -10.94 -0.97 -1.30
CA ALA A 88 -12.00 -0.13 -1.84
C ALA A 88 -12.55 0.86 -0.79
N ALA A 89 -12.70 0.41 0.46
CA ALA A 89 -13.13 1.25 1.57
C ALA A 89 -12.08 2.31 1.95
N GLY A 90 -10.78 1.94 1.94
CA GLY A 90 -9.66 2.85 2.13
C GLY A 90 -9.57 3.91 1.04
N VAL A 91 -9.82 3.54 -0.22
CA VAL A 91 -9.94 4.51 -1.33
C VAL A 91 -11.15 5.42 -1.13
N ALA A 92 -12.32 4.89 -0.77
CA ALA A 92 -13.50 5.71 -0.50
C ALA A 92 -13.25 6.73 0.63
N LEU A 93 -12.57 6.31 1.70
CA LEU A 93 -12.17 7.20 2.79
C LEU A 93 -11.17 8.25 2.34
N THR A 94 -10.18 7.86 1.53
CA THR A 94 -9.20 8.76 0.91
C THR A 94 -9.91 9.87 0.12
N PHE A 95 -10.92 9.51 -0.68
CA PHE A 95 -11.74 10.47 -1.42
C PHE A 95 -12.56 11.37 -0.49
N ALA A 96 -13.17 10.82 0.56
CA ALA A 96 -13.95 11.59 1.52
C ALA A 96 -13.10 12.63 2.26
N MET A 97 -11.94 12.22 2.77
CA MET A 97 -11.00 13.10 3.47
C MET A 97 -10.43 14.17 2.55
N ALA A 98 -9.86 13.78 1.40
CA ALA A 98 -9.26 14.73 0.47
C ALA A 98 -10.29 15.73 -0.09
N ARG A 99 -11.53 15.29 -0.38
CA ARG A 99 -12.60 16.19 -0.80
C ARG A 99 -13.02 17.16 0.31
N SER A 100 -13.04 16.72 1.57
CA SER A 100 -13.33 17.60 2.70
C SER A 100 -12.29 18.73 2.83
N TRP A 101 -11.06 18.49 2.35
CA TRP A 101 -9.98 19.48 2.33
C TRP A 101 -9.97 20.38 1.09
N GLY A 102 -10.99 20.29 0.23
CA GLY A 102 -11.14 21.13 -0.96
C GLY A 102 -10.54 20.55 -2.24
N HIS A 103 -9.97 19.34 -2.22
CA HIS A 103 -9.43 18.72 -3.43
C HIS A 103 -10.54 18.25 -4.39
N ARG A 104 -10.32 18.50 -5.69
CA ARG A 104 -11.20 18.03 -6.77
C ARG A 104 -11.05 16.52 -6.98
N THR A 105 -12.09 15.87 -7.49
CA THR A 105 -12.13 14.40 -7.69
C THR A 105 -11.08 13.90 -8.67
N SER A 106 -10.81 14.64 -9.76
CA SER A 106 -9.83 14.24 -10.77
C SER A 106 -8.39 14.15 -10.22
N PRO A 107 -7.83 15.17 -9.54
CA PRO A 107 -6.53 15.07 -8.88
C PRO A 107 -6.44 13.95 -7.83
N ILE A 108 -7.49 13.72 -7.05
CA ILE A 108 -7.52 12.62 -6.06
C ILE A 108 -7.44 11.27 -6.78
N ALA A 109 -8.22 11.09 -7.85
CA ALA A 109 -8.19 9.88 -8.66
C ALA A 109 -6.82 9.67 -9.31
N ALA A 110 -6.22 10.72 -9.88
CA ALA A 110 -4.89 10.66 -10.47
C ALA A 110 -3.82 10.27 -9.44
N SER A 111 -3.83 10.92 -8.27
CA SER A 111 -2.94 10.59 -7.15
C SER A 111 -3.12 9.14 -6.68
N THR A 112 -4.36 8.66 -6.56
CA THR A 112 -4.67 7.28 -6.15
C THR A 112 -4.17 6.27 -7.18
N LEU A 113 -4.34 6.55 -8.47
CA LEU A 113 -3.84 5.70 -9.55
C LEU A 113 -2.30 5.66 -9.57
N VAL A 114 -1.64 6.81 -9.50
CA VAL A 114 -0.17 6.90 -9.51
C VAL A 114 0.40 6.16 -8.30
N THR A 115 -0.09 6.44 -7.09
CA THR A 115 0.38 5.77 -5.87
C THR A 115 0.05 4.28 -5.86
N GLY A 116 -1.11 3.89 -6.41
CA GLY A 116 -1.48 2.49 -6.63
C GLY A 116 -0.51 1.76 -7.55
N VAL A 117 -0.17 2.36 -8.70
CA VAL A 117 0.81 1.83 -9.66
C VAL A 117 2.20 1.70 -9.02
N TRP A 118 2.67 2.73 -8.32
CA TRP A 118 3.95 2.66 -7.59
C TRP A 118 3.95 1.58 -6.52
N ASN A 119 2.83 1.38 -5.81
CA ASN A 119 2.68 0.29 -4.85
C ASN A 119 2.75 -1.08 -5.51
N VAL A 120 2.14 -1.25 -6.69
CA VAL A 120 2.25 -2.50 -7.45
C VAL A 120 3.69 -2.75 -7.89
N PHE A 121 4.37 -1.74 -8.44
CA PHE A 121 5.78 -1.86 -8.80
C PHE A 121 6.67 -2.19 -7.60
N ALA A 122 6.47 -1.52 -6.46
CA ALA A 122 7.16 -1.83 -5.22
C ALA A 122 6.94 -3.29 -4.79
N ARG A 123 5.69 -3.77 -4.83
CA ARG A 123 5.33 -5.15 -4.48
C ARG A 123 5.90 -6.19 -5.45
N LEU A 124 6.10 -5.83 -6.71
CA LEU A 124 6.71 -6.71 -7.71
C LEU A 124 8.24 -6.73 -7.61
N LEU A 125 8.86 -5.56 -7.46
CA LEU A 125 10.33 -5.44 -7.41
C LEU A 125 10.92 -6.00 -6.12
N LEU A 126 10.23 -5.86 -4.98
CA LEU A 126 10.75 -6.32 -3.70
C LEU A 126 11.06 -7.84 -3.67
N PRO A 127 10.19 -8.74 -4.16
CA PRO A 127 10.46 -10.16 -4.36
C PRO A 127 11.63 -10.44 -5.28
N ALA A 128 11.74 -9.71 -6.40
CA ALA A 128 12.86 -9.86 -7.31
C ALA A 128 14.19 -9.50 -6.63
N VAL A 129 14.20 -8.45 -5.81
CA VAL A 129 15.37 -8.04 -5.01
C VAL A 129 15.71 -9.10 -3.95
N GLY A 130 14.70 -9.64 -3.25
CA GLY A 130 14.89 -10.73 -2.28
C GLY A 130 15.46 -12.01 -2.91
N LEU A 131 14.91 -12.44 -4.05
CA LEU A 131 15.40 -13.59 -4.80
C LEU A 131 16.81 -13.35 -5.34
N ALA A 132 17.10 -12.15 -5.86
CA ALA A 132 18.44 -11.80 -6.32
C ALA A 132 19.45 -11.90 -5.17
N GLY A 133 19.08 -11.44 -3.97
CA GLY A 133 19.88 -11.60 -2.76
C GLY A 133 20.18 -13.06 -2.43
N LEU A 134 19.20 -13.97 -2.53
CA LEU A 134 19.40 -15.40 -2.30
C LEU A 134 20.29 -16.07 -3.36
N VAL A 135 20.11 -15.70 -4.63
CA VAL A 135 20.93 -16.18 -5.75
C VAL A 135 22.39 -15.76 -5.55
N LEU A 136 22.63 -14.47 -5.27
CA LEU A 136 23.96 -13.93 -5.04
C LEU A 136 24.63 -14.51 -3.78
N ALA A 137 23.85 -14.84 -2.76
CA ALA A 137 24.35 -15.47 -1.54
C ALA A 137 24.56 -16.98 -1.67
N GLY A 138 24.22 -17.60 -2.82
CA GLY A 138 24.36 -19.04 -3.03
C GLY A 138 23.49 -19.89 -2.09
N ARG A 139 22.35 -19.34 -1.63
CA ARG A 139 21.49 -19.97 -0.61
C ARG A 139 20.36 -20.82 -1.19
N LEU A 140 20.21 -20.87 -2.52
CA LEU A 140 19.16 -21.64 -3.18
C LEU A 140 19.57 -23.11 -3.37
N PRO A 141 18.68 -24.08 -3.08
CA PRO A 141 18.99 -25.50 -3.22
C PRO A 141 19.00 -25.92 -4.69
N GLY A 142 20.20 -25.93 -5.28
CA GLY A 142 20.46 -26.52 -6.60
C GLY A 142 20.24 -25.60 -7.79
N GLN A 143 20.73 -26.06 -8.95
CA GLN A 143 20.79 -25.27 -10.18
C GLN A 143 19.40 -25.00 -10.79
N ARG A 144 18.46 -25.95 -10.66
CA ARG A 144 17.09 -25.79 -11.18
C ARG A 144 16.31 -24.69 -10.46
N VAL A 145 16.42 -24.62 -9.12
CA VAL A 145 15.76 -23.58 -8.31
C VAL A 145 16.38 -22.21 -8.58
N THR A 146 17.70 -22.16 -8.74
CA THR A 146 18.41 -20.93 -9.12
C THR A 146 17.97 -20.42 -10.49
N PHE A 147 17.87 -21.31 -11.49
CA PHE A 147 17.37 -20.95 -12.83
C PHE A 147 15.92 -20.44 -12.79
N ALA A 148 15.05 -21.10 -12.03
CA ALA A 148 13.66 -20.67 -11.84
C ALA A 148 13.58 -19.30 -11.16
N ALA A 149 14.40 -19.05 -10.13
CA ALA A 149 14.47 -17.76 -9.44
C ALA A 149 14.94 -16.64 -10.38
N VAL A 150 16.01 -16.87 -11.15
CA VAL A 150 16.52 -15.92 -12.16
C VAL A 150 15.46 -15.62 -13.22
N THR A 151 14.78 -16.65 -13.72
CA THR A 151 13.70 -16.48 -14.70
C THR A 151 12.55 -15.64 -14.12
N GLY A 152 12.15 -15.92 -12.88
CA GLY A 152 11.13 -15.13 -12.17
C GLY A 152 11.53 -13.66 -12.00
N ILE A 153 12.80 -13.39 -11.62
CA ILE A 153 13.34 -12.03 -11.54
C ILE A 153 13.24 -11.32 -12.89
N VAL A 154 13.68 -11.97 -13.97
CA VAL A 154 13.64 -11.40 -15.33
C VAL A 154 12.21 -11.09 -15.75
N LEU A 155 11.26 -11.99 -15.52
CA LEU A 155 9.84 -11.78 -15.84
C LEU A 155 9.25 -10.61 -15.07
N ILE A 156 9.53 -10.51 -13.77
CA ILE A 156 9.09 -9.40 -12.92
C ILE A 156 9.65 -8.08 -13.44
N VAL A 157 10.96 -8.02 -13.70
CA VAL A 157 11.61 -6.81 -14.22
C VAL A 157 11.02 -6.43 -15.58
N ALA A 158 10.78 -7.40 -16.46
CA ALA A 158 10.14 -7.16 -17.76
C ALA A 158 8.73 -6.58 -17.59
N ILE A 159 7.91 -7.12 -16.69
CA ILE A 159 6.56 -6.59 -16.40
C ILE A 159 6.62 -5.14 -15.90
N VAL A 160 7.55 -4.83 -14.99
CA VAL A 160 7.72 -3.47 -14.46
C VAL A 160 8.18 -2.52 -15.56
N VAL A 161 9.16 -2.90 -16.38
CA VAL A 161 9.65 -2.10 -17.51
C VAL A 161 8.53 -1.85 -18.51
N LEU A 162 7.78 -2.88 -18.90
CA LEU A 162 6.62 -2.75 -19.80
C LEU A 162 5.55 -1.84 -19.21
N GLY A 163 5.28 -1.95 -17.91
CA GLY A 163 4.35 -1.05 -17.20
C GLY A 163 4.81 0.41 -17.23
N VAL A 164 6.09 0.68 -16.95
CA VAL A 164 6.68 2.03 -17.02
C VAL A 164 6.63 2.60 -18.44
N VAL A 165 6.94 1.79 -19.45
CA VAL A 165 6.85 2.18 -20.86
C VAL A 165 5.40 2.50 -21.22
N ALA A 166 4.44 1.64 -20.84
CA ALA A 166 3.03 1.86 -21.09
C ALA A 166 2.48 3.15 -20.43
N LEU A 167 2.96 3.48 -19.21
CA LEU A 167 2.61 4.73 -18.53
C LEU A 167 3.14 5.99 -19.23
N ARG A 168 4.26 5.87 -19.95
CA ARG A 168 4.88 6.97 -20.71
C ARG A 168 4.39 7.06 -22.15
N TRP A 169 3.56 6.13 -22.62
CA TRP A 169 3.11 6.08 -24.01
C TRP A 169 1.86 6.95 -24.24
N PRO A 170 1.97 8.08 -24.96
CA PRO A 170 0.84 8.99 -25.24
C PRO A 170 -0.37 8.33 -25.95
N PRO A 171 -0.21 7.40 -26.92
CA PRO A 171 -1.38 6.84 -27.61
C PRO A 171 -2.19 5.86 -26.74
N ALA A 172 -1.63 5.33 -25.65
CA ALA A 172 -2.34 4.42 -24.76
C ALA A 172 -3.58 5.07 -24.12
N GLY A 173 -3.51 6.36 -23.80
CA GLY A 173 -4.64 7.13 -23.26
C GLY A 173 -5.82 7.25 -24.23
N ILE A 174 -5.54 7.34 -25.54
CA ILE A 174 -6.57 7.48 -26.58
C ILE A 174 -7.26 6.13 -26.83
N TRP A 175 -6.49 5.05 -26.97
CA TRP A 175 -7.02 3.69 -27.17
C TRP A 175 -7.85 3.22 -25.97
N LEU A 176 -7.37 3.45 -24.74
CA LEU A 176 -8.11 3.11 -23.52
C LEU A 176 -9.36 3.99 -23.36
N GLY A 177 -9.30 5.28 -23.74
CA GLY A 177 -10.45 6.17 -23.75
C GLY A 177 -11.58 5.65 -24.66
N HIS A 178 -11.25 5.17 -25.86
CA HIS A 178 -12.23 4.56 -26.78
C HIS A 178 -12.79 3.23 -26.25
N GLY A 179 -11.98 2.44 -25.54
CA GLY A 179 -12.42 1.22 -24.86
C GLY A 179 -13.39 1.49 -23.71
N VAL A 180 -13.10 2.51 -22.90
CA VAL A 180 -13.98 2.98 -21.81
C VAL A 180 -15.29 3.52 -22.39
N ASP A 181 -15.26 4.27 -23.48
CA ASP A 181 -16.49 4.72 -24.16
C ASP A 181 -17.30 3.54 -24.73
N ARG A 182 -16.65 2.48 -25.23
CA ARG A 182 -17.34 1.24 -25.64
C ARG A 182 -18.02 0.55 -24.46
N LEU A 183 -17.34 0.41 -23.33
CA LEU A 183 -17.88 -0.22 -22.14
C LEU A 183 -18.99 0.64 -21.50
N ALA A 184 -18.84 1.96 -21.49
CA ALA A 184 -19.86 2.89 -21.01
C ALA A 184 -21.17 2.79 -21.80
N ARG A 185 -21.13 2.34 -23.06
CA ARG A 185 -22.32 2.09 -23.87
C ARG A 185 -23.09 0.83 -23.45
N LEU A 186 -22.47 -0.08 -22.70
CA LEU A 186 -23.11 -1.28 -22.14
C LEU A 186 -23.84 -0.98 -20.82
N LEU A 187 -23.63 0.19 -20.21
CA LEU A 187 -24.32 0.55 -18.98
C LEU A 187 -25.82 0.81 -19.22
N PRO A 188 -26.69 0.46 -18.25
CA PRO A 188 -28.12 0.75 -18.31
C PRO A 188 -28.36 2.24 -18.57
N ARG A 189 -29.37 2.57 -19.39
CA ARG A 189 -29.72 3.96 -19.79
C ARG A 189 -29.83 4.92 -18.59
N ARG A 190 -30.20 4.42 -17.41
CA ARG A 190 -30.37 5.20 -16.16
C ARG A 190 -29.07 5.75 -15.57
N ILE A 191 -27.92 5.15 -15.90
CA ILE A 191 -26.59 5.50 -15.35
C ILE A 191 -25.62 5.90 -16.47
N ARG A 192 -26.12 5.97 -17.71
CA ARG A 192 -25.30 6.17 -18.90
C ARG A 192 -24.84 7.64 -18.96
N PRO A 193 -23.53 7.90 -18.95
CA PRO A 193 -23.03 9.26 -19.11
C PRO A 193 -23.36 9.79 -20.52
N PRO A 194 -23.46 11.13 -20.68
CA PRO A 194 -23.62 11.75 -22.00
C PRO A 194 -22.54 11.28 -22.98
N ARG A 195 -22.84 11.24 -24.29
CA ARG A 195 -21.86 10.85 -25.32
C ARG A 195 -20.55 11.63 -25.13
N ASP A 196 -19.44 10.89 -25.18
CA ASP A 196 -18.05 11.36 -25.04
C ASP A 196 -17.69 11.96 -23.66
N ALA A 197 -18.61 12.00 -22.70
CA ALA A 197 -18.31 12.51 -21.36
C ALA A 197 -17.40 11.56 -20.57
N ALA A 198 -17.57 10.24 -20.73
CA ALA A 198 -16.73 9.23 -20.11
C ALA A 198 -15.30 9.26 -20.69
N GLY A 199 -15.15 9.25 -22.02
CA GLY A 199 -13.88 9.40 -22.71
C GLY A 199 -13.15 10.70 -22.34
N ARG A 200 -13.84 11.85 -22.33
CA ARG A 200 -13.24 13.14 -21.90
C ARG A 200 -12.83 13.14 -20.42
N ALA A 201 -13.59 12.47 -19.56
CA ALA A 201 -13.20 12.31 -18.15
C ALA A 201 -11.95 11.43 -18.01
N PHE A 202 -11.88 10.33 -18.75
CA PHE A 202 -10.71 9.46 -18.79
C PHE A 202 -9.47 10.17 -19.34
N LEU A 203 -9.58 10.91 -20.45
CA LEU A 203 -8.47 11.69 -21.01
C LEU A 203 -7.95 12.74 -20.03
N ARG A 204 -8.86 13.45 -19.32
CA ARG A 204 -8.45 14.39 -18.26
C ARG A 204 -7.73 13.70 -17.12
N LEU A 205 -8.17 12.50 -16.73
CA LEU A 205 -7.53 11.70 -15.70
C LEU A 205 -6.14 11.20 -16.17
N HIS A 206 -6.04 10.72 -17.41
CA HIS A 206 -4.78 10.29 -18.01
C HIS A 206 -3.77 11.43 -18.06
N ASN A 207 -4.16 12.62 -18.53
CA ASN A 207 -3.29 13.79 -18.57
C ASN A 207 -2.86 14.22 -17.16
N ALA A 208 -3.75 14.14 -16.16
CA ALA A 208 -3.38 14.43 -14.77
C ALA A 208 -2.39 13.41 -14.19
N VAL A 209 -2.54 12.12 -14.52
CA VAL A 209 -1.59 11.07 -14.17
C VAL A 209 -0.23 11.32 -14.83
N ALA A 210 -0.22 11.63 -16.13
CA ALA A 210 0.99 11.94 -16.88
C ALA A 210 1.74 13.15 -16.30
N ASP A 211 1.03 14.24 -15.97
CA ASP A 211 1.62 15.44 -15.37
C ASP A 211 2.28 15.16 -14.00
N ILE A 212 1.65 14.32 -13.16
CA ILE A 212 2.25 13.86 -11.90
C ILE A 212 3.50 13.00 -12.17
N CYS A 213 3.43 12.10 -13.15
CA CYS A 213 4.58 11.27 -13.54
C CYS A 213 5.73 12.12 -14.10
N GLU A 214 5.49 13.20 -14.82
CA GLU A 214 6.56 14.06 -15.33
C GLU A 214 7.21 14.88 -14.22
N ARG A 215 6.41 15.47 -13.33
CA ARG A 215 6.91 16.42 -12.32
C ARG A 215 7.40 15.78 -11.03
N ALA A 216 6.80 14.65 -10.64
CA ALA A 216 6.96 14.09 -9.31
C ALA A 216 7.48 12.64 -9.28
N TRP A 217 7.74 11.98 -10.42
CA TRP A 217 8.19 10.58 -10.43
C TRP A 217 9.40 10.35 -9.52
N GLY A 218 10.43 11.19 -9.59
CA GLY A 218 11.64 11.03 -8.79
C GLY A 218 11.35 11.10 -7.29
N ARG A 219 10.47 12.02 -6.88
CA ARG A 219 10.08 12.22 -5.48
C ARG A 219 9.19 11.08 -4.97
N ILE A 220 8.26 10.61 -5.80
CA ILE A 220 7.38 9.47 -5.46
C ILE A 220 8.22 8.19 -5.37
N THR A 221 9.13 7.94 -6.32
CA THR A 221 10.04 6.80 -6.29
C THR A 221 10.98 6.85 -5.09
N ALA A 222 11.60 8.00 -4.80
CA ALA A 222 12.46 8.15 -3.63
C ALA A 222 11.68 7.95 -2.32
N GLY A 223 10.47 8.52 -2.20
CA GLY A 223 9.62 8.32 -1.04
C GLY A 223 9.18 6.87 -0.86
N MET A 224 8.85 6.18 -1.95
CA MET A 224 8.48 4.76 -1.93
C MET A 224 9.68 3.89 -1.57
N ALA A 225 10.86 4.17 -2.12
CA ALA A 225 12.09 3.47 -1.77
C ALA A 225 12.43 3.67 -0.29
N ALA A 226 12.33 4.89 0.22
CA ALA A 226 12.52 5.20 1.63
C ALA A 226 11.51 4.42 2.50
N TYR A 227 10.23 4.37 2.11
CA TYR A 227 9.21 3.60 2.79
C TYR A 227 9.57 2.10 2.87
N ILE A 228 9.96 1.49 1.74
CA ILE A 228 10.35 0.08 1.69
C ILE A 228 11.58 -0.19 2.55
N VAL A 229 12.62 0.65 2.44
CA VAL A 229 13.86 0.49 3.21
C VAL A 229 13.61 0.65 4.70
N LEU A 230 12.82 1.65 5.12
CA LEU A 230 12.46 1.86 6.52
C LEU A 230 11.61 0.70 7.05
N GLN A 231 10.70 0.16 6.23
CA GLN A 231 9.86 -0.96 6.64
C GLN A 231 10.65 -2.26 6.73
N TYR A 232 11.64 -2.46 5.86
CA TYR A 232 12.61 -3.55 5.98
C TYR A 232 13.50 -3.38 7.23
N ALA A 233 13.99 -2.16 7.50
CA ALA A 233 14.75 -1.87 8.70
C ALA A 233 13.94 -2.12 9.98
N LEU A 234 12.65 -1.77 9.97
CA LEU A 234 11.70 -2.09 11.04
C LEU A 234 11.60 -3.60 11.25
N PHE A 235 11.45 -4.38 10.18
CA PHE A 235 11.42 -5.85 10.24
C PHE A 235 12.70 -6.44 10.83
N VAL A 236 13.88 -6.01 10.35
CA VAL A 236 15.18 -6.45 10.88
C VAL A 236 15.36 -6.04 12.35
N ALA A 237 14.91 -4.84 12.73
CA ALA A 237 14.95 -4.38 14.11
C ALA A 237 14.07 -5.25 15.02
N CYS A 238 12.89 -5.67 14.56
CA CYS A 238 12.02 -6.60 15.30
C CYS A 238 12.68 -7.99 15.45
N LEU A 239 13.29 -8.53 14.39
CA LEU A 239 14.03 -9.81 14.48
C LEU A 239 15.24 -9.72 15.41
N TYR A 240 15.97 -8.62 15.38
CA TYR A 240 17.10 -8.40 16.29
C TYR A 240 16.63 -8.21 17.73
N ALA A 241 15.49 -7.56 17.95
CA ALA A 241 14.93 -7.34 19.29
C ALA A 241 14.54 -8.64 19.99
N THR A 242 14.12 -9.68 19.25
CA THR A 242 13.76 -10.99 19.79
C THR A 242 14.89 -12.00 19.74
N GLY A 243 15.71 -11.99 18.68
CA GLY A 243 16.80 -12.98 18.51
C GLY A 243 18.16 -12.55 19.02
N GLY A 244 18.36 -11.26 19.35
CA GLY A 244 19.63 -10.71 19.84
C GLY A 244 20.78 -10.70 18.81
N VAL A 245 20.57 -11.26 17.61
CA VAL A 245 21.58 -11.36 16.54
C VAL A 245 20.98 -10.85 15.24
N LEU A 246 21.74 -10.04 14.49
CA LEU A 246 21.30 -9.61 13.18
C LEU A 246 21.29 -10.81 12.22
N PRO A 247 20.15 -11.11 11.57
CA PRO A 247 20.13 -12.11 10.52
C PRO A 247 20.99 -11.66 9.33
N ALA A 248 21.49 -12.63 8.57
CA ALA A 248 22.15 -12.34 7.30
C ALA A 248 21.18 -11.58 6.38
N VAL A 249 21.68 -10.51 5.75
CA VAL A 249 20.85 -9.61 4.91
C VAL A 249 20.07 -10.38 3.85
N ALA A 250 20.68 -11.36 3.19
CA ALA A 250 20.01 -12.19 2.19
C ALA A 250 18.83 -12.98 2.77
N VAL A 251 18.94 -13.47 4.00
CA VAL A 251 17.90 -14.26 4.69
C VAL A 251 16.73 -13.38 5.10
N SER A 252 17.01 -12.27 5.80
CA SER A 252 15.97 -11.35 6.25
C SER A 252 15.28 -10.64 5.09
N LEU A 253 16.02 -10.29 4.03
CA LEU A 253 15.46 -9.64 2.84
C LEU A 253 14.57 -10.61 2.07
N ALA A 254 14.97 -11.86 1.92
CA ALA A 254 14.14 -12.90 1.31
C ALA A 254 12.85 -13.16 2.12
N ALA A 255 12.98 -13.30 3.44
CA ALA A 255 11.85 -13.48 4.34
C ALA A 255 10.88 -12.30 4.27
N TYR A 256 11.39 -11.07 4.37
CA TYR A 256 10.59 -9.85 4.24
C TYR A 256 9.90 -9.78 2.88
N ALA A 257 10.62 -10.05 1.80
CA ALA A 257 10.06 -10.01 0.46
C ALA A 257 8.96 -11.06 0.26
N LEU A 258 9.16 -12.29 0.72
CA LEU A 258 8.14 -13.34 0.71
C LEU A 258 6.90 -12.92 1.50
N GLY A 259 7.09 -12.41 2.73
CA GLY A 259 5.98 -11.91 3.54
C GLY A 259 5.15 -10.86 2.80
N ARG A 260 5.81 -9.88 2.16
CA ARG A 260 5.12 -8.85 1.36
C ARG A 260 4.40 -9.42 0.13
N VAL A 261 4.92 -10.46 -0.54
CA VAL A 261 4.14 -11.16 -1.60
C VAL A 261 2.92 -11.83 -1.02
N LEU A 262 3.09 -12.56 0.08
CA LEU A 262 2.00 -13.32 0.69
C LEU A 262 0.87 -12.41 1.18
N THR A 263 1.17 -11.15 1.55
CA THR A 263 0.10 -10.16 1.83
C THR A 263 -0.81 -9.82 0.64
N SER A 264 -0.40 -10.14 -0.58
CA SER A 264 -1.23 -9.96 -1.78
C SER A 264 -2.31 -11.05 -1.94
N VAL A 265 -2.17 -12.16 -1.23
CA VAL A 265 -3.17 -13.24 -1.23
C VAL A 265 -4.38 -12.76 -0.41
N MET A 266 -5.36 -12.18 -1.10
CA MET A 266 -6.58 -11.55 -0.56
C MET A 266 -7.58 -12.54 0.10
N VAL A 267 -7.09 -13.67 0.61
CA VAL A 267 -7.91 -14.67 1.32
C VAL A 267 -8.17 -14.22 2.76
N THR A 268 -7.23 -13.50 3.38
CA THR A 268 -7.37 -12.93 4.73
C THR A 268 -7.26 -11.40 4.72
N PRO A 269 -7.90 -10.68 5.66
CA PRO A 269 -7.74 -9.23 5.79
C PRO A 269 -6.25 -8.87 5.95
N GLY A 270 -5.73 -8.02 5.05
CA GLY A 270 -4.31 -7.65 5.04
C GLY A 270 -3.31 -8.77 4.73
N GLY A 271 -3.78 -9.98 4.40
CA GLY A 271 -2.94 -11.18 4.26
C GLY A 271 -2.39 -11.73 5.59
N PHE A 272 -2.95 -11.25 6.70
CA PHE A 272 -2.56 -11.64 8.06
C PHE A 272 -2.78 -13.14 8.29
N GLY A 273 -1.86 -13.77 9.00
CA GLY A 273 -1.79 -15.22 9.24
C GLY A 273 -1.02 -15.96 8.14
N ILE A 274 -1.31 -15.71 6.86
CA ILE A 274 -0.59 -16.37 5.75
C ILE A 274 0.82 -15.79 5.62
N SER A 275 0.92 -14.45 5.64
CA SER A 275 2.20 -13.77 5.43
C SER A 275 3.20 -14.04 6.55
N GLU A 276 2.73 -14.05 7.79
CA GLU A 276 3.51 -14.31 9.00
C GLU A 276 4.00 -15.75 9.01
N THR A 277 3.09 -16.71 8.77
CA THR A 277 3.44 -18.14 8.74
C THR A 277 4.47 -18.42 7.66
N GLY A 278 4.29 -17.91 6.44
CA GLY A 278 5.24 -18.12 5.35
C GLY A 278 6.60 -17.44 5.60
N THR A 279 6.58 -16.26 6.21
CA THR A 279 7.82 -15.55 6.61
C THR A 279 8.59 -16.34 7.66
N VAL A 280 7.90 -16.83 8.71
CA VAL A 280 8.51 -17.63 9.77
C VAL A 280 9.04 -18.95 9.22
N ALA A 281 8.26 -19.66 8.40
CA ALA A 281 8.68 -20.91 7.78
C ALA A 281 9.97 -20.74 6.96
N LEU A 282 10.07 -19.65 6.19
CA LEU A 282 11.27 -19.35 5.41
C LEU A 282 12.46 -18.98 6.33
N LEU A 283 12.25 -18.17 7.37
CA LEU A 283 13.31 -17.84 8.33
C LEU A 283 13.87 -19.10 9.02
N VAL A 284 13.00 -20.00 9.46
CA VAL A 284 13.38 -21.27 10.10
C VAL A 284 14.11 -22.18 9.12
N GLN A 285 13.61 -22.32 7.89
CA GLN A 285 14.27 -23.10 6.84
C GLN A 285 15.66 -22.55 6.49
N LEU A 286 15.85 -21.23 6.58
CA LEU A 286 17.13 -20.56 6.35
C LEU A 286 18.04 -20.54 7.60
N GLY A 287 17.64 -21.23 8.68
CA GLY A 287 18.47 -21.50 9.86
C GLY A 287 18.24 -20.59 11.06
N MET A 288 17.19 -19.77 11.08
CA MET A 288 16.83 -18.99 12.26
C MET A 288 16.12 -19.86 13.31
N PRO A 289 16.42 -19.70 14.61
CA PRO A 289 15.67 -20.38 15.66
C PRO A 289 14.17 -20.04 15.63
N PRO A 290 13.27 -21.02 15.83
CA PRO A 290 11.83 -20.85 15.63
C PRO A 290 11.19 -19.82 16.57
N GLY A 291 11.59 -19.78 17.85
CA GLY A 291 11.09 -18.82 18.84
C GLY A 291 11.33 -17.37 18.41
N PRO A 292 12.60 -16.93 18.28
CA PRO A 292 12.95 -15.60 17.79
C PRO A 292 12.38 -15.22 16.42
N ALA A 293 12.36 -16.16 15.46
CA ALA A 293 11.78 -15.94 14.13
C ALA A 293 10.29 -15.62 14.22
N THR A 294 9.56 -16.39 15.03
CA THR A 294 8.13 -16.22 15.24
C THR A 294 7.83 -14.93 16.01
N ALA A 295 8.48 -14.73 17.15
CA ALA A 295 8.29 -13.55 17.98
C ALA A 295 8.61 -12.25 17.24
N GLY A 296 9.72 -12.21 16.48
CA GLY A 296 10.12 -11.02 15.74
C GLY A 296 9.20 -10.72 14.56
N THR A 297 8.72 -11.76 13.87
CA THR A 297 7.73 -11.59 12.78
C THR A 297 6.39 -11.11 13.32
N LEU A 298 5.92 -11.67 14.44
CA LEU A 298 4.69 -11.21 15.09
C LEU A 298 4.82 -9.81 15.66
N LEU A 299 5.97 -9.46 16.25
CA LEU A 299 6.24 -8.09 16.72
C LEU A 299 6.18 -7.09 15.56
N PHE A 300 6.79 -7.42 14.42
CA PHE A 300 6.66 -6.61 13.22
C PHE A 300 5.19 -6.45 12.80
N ALA A 301 4.43 -7.53 12.80
CA ALA A 301 3.02 -7.53 12.44
C ALA A 301 2.16 -6.69 13.42
N VAL A 302 2.51 -6.65 14.71
CA VAL A 302 1.89 -5.75 15.69
C VAL A 302 2.06 -4.29 15.28
N PHE A 303 3.26 -3.87 14.87
CA PHE A 303 3.49 -2.50 14.42
C PHE A 303 2.80 -2.17 13.10
N THR A 304 2.77 -3.10 12.14
CA THR A 304 2.23 -2.83 10.79
C THR A 304 0.74 -3.10 10.63
N PHE A 305 0.11 -3.83 11.56
CA PHE A 305 -1.33 -4.11 11.51
C PHE A 305 -2.05 -3.62 12.75
N VAL A 306 -1.62 -4.09 13.93
CA VAL A 306 -2.35 -3.84 15.18
C VAL A 306 -2.25 -2.38 15.58
N LEU A 307 -1.07 -1.77 15.50
CA LEU A 307 -0.83 -0.38 15.90
C LEU A 307 -1.33 0.63 14.87
N GLU A 308 -1.47 0.23 13.60
CA GLU A 308 -2.10 1.07 12.58
C GLU A 308 -3.58 1.31 12.85
N ILE A 309 -4.29 0.38 13.50
CA ILE A 309 -5.71 0.54 13.86
C ILE A 309 -5.95 1.70 14.85
N PRO A 310 -5.32 1.76 16.04
CA PRO A 310 -5.47 2.89 16.95
C PRO A 310 -4.88 4.18 16.37
N ALA A 311 -3.78 4.10 15.61
CA ALA A 311 -3.25 5.26 14.90
C ALA A 311 -4.24 5.83 13.87
N GLY A 312 -4.92 4.96 13.12
CA GLY A 312 -5.97 5.33 12.20
C GLY A 312 -7.23 5.86 12.88
N GLY A 313 -7.59 5.29 14.04
CA GLY A 313 -8.66 5.82 14.89
C GLY A 313 -8.36 7.23 15.40
N ALA A 314 -7.13 7.47 15.88
CA ALA A 314 -6.66 8.79 16.28
C ALA A 314 -6.62 9.77 15.09
N ALA A 315 -6.18 9.31 13.90
CA ALA A 315 -6.22 10.10 12.68
C ALA A 315 -7.65 10.47 12.24
N TRP A 316 -8.60 9.54 12.38
CA TRP A 316 -10.01 9.79 12.10
C TRP A 316 -10.61 10.79 13.08
N ALA A 317 -10.29 10.68 14.37
CA ALA A 317 -10.68 11.65 15.39
C ALA A 317 -10.08 13.04 15.11
N ALA A 318 -8.79 13.10 14.76
CA ALA A 318 -8.14 14.36 14.37
C ALA A 318 -8.83 15.00 13.15
N TRP A 319 -9.23 14.19 12.16
CA TRP A 319 -9.97 14.66 10.98
C TRP A 319 -11.41 15.10 11.30
N SER A 320 -12.11 14.41 12.20
CA SER A 320 -13.48 14.74 12.58
C SER A 320 -13.54 16.01 13.43
N LEU A 321 -12.55 16.23 14.30
CA LEU A 321 -12.46 17.38 15.20
C LEU A 321 -11.87 18.62 14.51
N ASN A 322 -10.97 18.49 13.54
CA ASN A 322 -10.36 19.63 12.85
C ASN A 322 -11.28 20.24 11.78
N ARG A 323 -12.23 21.07 12.23
CA ARG A 323 -13.10 21.88 11.35
C ARG A 323 -12.32 22.87 10.48
N ARG A 324 -11.12 23.30 10.91
CA ARG A 324 -10.25 24.23 10.16
C ARG A 324 -9.74 23.66 8.83
N TRP A 325 -9.63 22.34 8.72
CA TRP A 325 -9.20 21.69 7.48
C TRP A 325 -10.36 21.51 6.49
N ARG A 326 -11.61 21.66 6.95
CA ARG A 326 -12.79 21.46 6.10
C ARG A 326 -13.06 22.72 5.30
N GLN A 327 -12.95 22.62 3.97
CA GLN A 327 -13.42 23.68 3.09
C GLN A 327 -14.87 23.36 2.66
N PRO A 328 -15.77 24.37 2.64
CA PRO A 328 -17.10 24.15 2.08
C PRO A 328 -16.96 23.72 0.60
N PRO A 329 -17.83 22.82 0.11
CA PRO A 329 -17.78 22.40 -1.28
C PRO A 329 -17.87 23.64 -2.18
N PRO A 330 -17.15 23.67 -3.33
CA PRO A 330 -17.26 24.78 -4.27
C PRO A 330 -18.74 24.98 -4.59
N ARG A 331 -19.28 26.18 -4.28
CA ARG A 331 -20.64 26.53 -4.68
C ARG A 331 -20.71 26.29 -6.19
N ALA A 332 -21.65 25.45 -6.63
CA ALA A 332 -21.99 25.39 -8.03
C ALA A 332 -22.29 26.83 -8.45
N ALA A 333 -21.54 27.34 -9.42
CA ALA A 333 -21.78 28.68 -9.94
C ALA A 333 -23.27 28.74 -10.28
N THR A 334 -24.01 29.56 -9.54
CA THR A 334 -25.38 29.90 -9.89
C THR A 334 -25.28 30.40 -11.31
N VAL A 335 -25.83 29.65 -12.27
CA VAL A 335 -25.99 30.13 -13.63
C VAL A 335 -26.95 31.29 -13.50
N GLU A 336 -26.40 32.48 -13.35
CA GLU A 336 -27.15 33.71 -13.36
C GLU A 336 -27.71 33.81 -14.77
N HIS A 337 -28.97 33.40 -14.93
CA HIS A 337 -29.71 33.60 -16.16
C HIS A 337 -29.77 35.12 -16.39
N HIS A 338 -28.83 35.64 -17.17
CA HIS A 338 -29.00 36.95 -17.78
C HIS A 338 -30.25 36.87 -18.66
N PRO A 339 -31.33 37.61 -18.36
CA PRO A 339 -32.48 37.66 -19.24
C PRO A 339 -32.01 38.26 -20.55
N VAL A 340 -32.15 37.48 -21.63
CA VAL A 340 -31.98 37.97 -23.01
C VAL A 340 -32.98 39.10 -23.20
N ARG A 341 -32.47 40.33 -23.24
CA ARG A 341 -33.26 41.51 -23.60
C ARG A 341 -33.61 41.37 -25.07
N THR A 342 -34.82 40.90 -25.37
CA THR A 342 -35.36 40.94 -26.73
C THR A 342 -35.57 42.40 -27.10
N ALA A 343 -34.64 42.96 -27.85
CA ALA A 343 -34.86 44.18 -28.60
C ALA A 343 -35.84 43.84 -29.72
N HIS A 344 -37.11 44.16 -29.53
CA HIS A 344 -38.05 44.33 -30.63
C HIS A 344 -37.79 45.72 -31.21
N GLU A 345 -37.07 45.75 -32.33
CA GLU A 345 -37.21 46.79 -33.36
C GLU A 345 -38.35 46.36 -34.29
N GLY A 346 -39.22 47.32 -34.66
CA GLY A 346 -40.30 47.16 -35.64
C GLY A 346 -41.66 47.60 -35.11
#